data_AF-M5TYS9-F1
#
_entry.id   AF-M5TYS9-F1
#
_cell.length_a   1.000
_cell.length_b   1.000
_cell.length_c   1.000
_cell.angle_alpha   90.00
_cell.angle_beta   90.00
_cell.angle_gamma   90.00
#
_symmetry.space_group_name_H-M   'P 1'
#
loop_
_entity.id
_entity.type
_entity.pdbx_description
1 polymer ?
#
loop_
_entity_poly.entity_id
_entity_poly.type
_entity_poly.pdbx_seq_one_letter_code
_entity_poly.pdbx_strand_id
1 'polypeptide(L)'
;MTRRRLWTRGSSRLVDHAIFVASIAAFAFVLPSMARADAPSEDAIRKYGETRPRAPDGWVRFDWPQKRKILFEHYGPSQREKEFIAEAVPAEAIVTPKATRKLLVFYQCQYPHTSIATANVAYQKLADATGAFSVTLSDDPADISPDVLSEFDALLLNNTTDFDKTVGEKGQQAILSFVRGGKGLIGIHAAADSCKAWPEGARMINGVFQCHPWKPQGTWAFKLTSPDHPINQAIGGKGFWFRDEIYAYRPGTHDETQSRELVSLDLAKPENHNAPELHQEQLHMTNAIALRPVAWIHRFGDGRVFYSNLGHNNTTYWSPLALQHYLAGIQYALGDLDADDTATSQLDIVDTAPAPAQPAE
;
A
#
# COMPACT_ATOMS: atom_id res chain seq x y z
N MET A 1 -4.85 -37.01 80.11
CA MET A 1 -3.60 -37.79 79.99
C MET A 1 -3.25 -37.90 78.51
N THR A 2 -2.40 -37.00 78.01
CA THR A 2 -0.94 -37.16 77.76
C THR A 2 -0.63 -37.60 76.32
N ARG A 3 0.16 -36.74 75.67
CA ARG A 3 0.82 -36.79 74.35
C ARG A 3 1.38 -38.16 73.94
N ARG A 4 1.48 -38.43 72.63
CA ARG A 4 2.75 -38.46 71.86
C ARG A 4 2.53 -38.74 70.36
N ARG A 5 3.32 -38.04 69.53
CA ARG A 5 3.57 -38.32 68.11
C ARG A 5 4.61 -39.43 67.97
N LEU A 6 4.58 -40.18 66.87
CA LEU A 6 5.77 -40.59 66.12
C LEU A 6 5.40 -41.07 64.70
N TRP A 7 6.29 -40.75 63.77
CA TRP A 7 6.25 -40.92 62.32
C TRP A 7 6.55 -42.35 61.86
N THR A 8 6.15 -42.72 60.63
CA THR A 8 7.07 -43.15 59.54
C THR A 8 6.36 -43.35 58.20
N ARG A 9 7.09 -43.07 57.12
CA ARG A 9 6.72 -43.11 55.69
C ARG A 9 6.81 -44.51 55.11
N GLY A 10 6.09 -44.76 53.99
CA GLY A 10 6.61 -45.58 52.89
C GLY A 10 5.62 -46.45 52.11
N SER A 11 5.16 -45.94 50.95
CA SER A 11 4.87 -46.62 49.66
C SER A 11 3.92 -47.85 49.63
N SER A 12 2.98 -48.04 48.69
CA SER A 12 2.94 -47.70 47.27
C SER A 12 1.55 -48.00 46.66
N ARG A 13 1.21 -47.24 45.61
CA ARG A 13 0.38 -47.59 44.43
C ARG A 13 -1.12 -47.86 44.60
N LEU A 14 -1.92 -46.89 44.14
CA LEU A 14 -2.76 -46.94 42.93
C LEU A 14 -3.82 -45.83 43.03
N VAL A 15 -3.62 -44.70 42.32
CA VAL A 15 -4.70 -43.75 42.03
C VAL A 15 -4.49 -43.19 40.63
N ASP A 16 -5.59 -43.19 39.89
CA ASP A 16 -5.71 -42.95 38.46
C ASP A 16 -5.13 -41.61 37.99
N HIS A 17 -4.42 -41.65 36.86
CA HIS A 17 -4.16 -40.48 36.02
C HIS A 17 -5.10 -40.55 34.82
N ALA A 18 -6.25 -39.87 34.91
CA ALA A 18 -7.00 -39.47 33.73
C ALA A 18 -6.39 -38.16 33.21
N ILE A 19 -5.64 -38.27 32.12
CA ILE A 19 -5.21 -37.17 31.28
C ILE A 19 -6.47 -36.61 30.61
N PHE A 20 -6.86 -35.38 30.94
CA PHE A 20 -7.79 -34.60 30.12
C PHE A 20 -7.02 -33.41 29.55
N VAL A 21 -6.65 -33.55 28.29
CA VAL A 21 -6.05 -32.49 27.46
C VAL A 21 -7.09 -31.39 27.28
N ALA A 22 -6.63 -30.15 27.43
CA ALA A 22 -7.39 -28.93 27.22
C ALA A 22 -8.07 -28.92 25.84
N SER A 23 -9.40 -28.83 25.81
CA SER A 23 -10.13 -28.31 24.65
C SER A 23 -10.29 -26.80 24.82
N ILE A 24 -9.34 -26.04 24.28
CA ILE A 24 -9.58 -24.65 23.92
C ILE A 24 -10.54 -24.70 22.73
N ALA A 25 -11.82 -24.44 23.01
CA ALA A 25 -12.83 -24.26 21.97
C ALA A 25 -12.43 -23.01 21.16
N ALA A 26 -11.88 -23.25 19.97
CA ALA A 26 -11.73 -22.24 18.94
C ALA A 26 -13.13 -21.72 18.58
N PHE A 27 -13.45 -20.51 19.03
CA PHE A 27 -14.48 -19.70 18.40
C PHE A 27 -13.96 -19.28 17.03
N ALA A 28 -14.13 -20.19 16.06
CA ALA A 28 -14.10 -19.83 14.66
C ALA A 28 -15.28 -18.88 14.43
N PHE A 29 -15.01 -17.58 14.43
CA PHE A 29 -15.89 -16.64 13.75
C PHE A 29 -15.97 -17.11 12.30
N VAL A 30 -17.13 -17.63 11.93
CA VAL A 30 -17.53 -17.81 10.55
C VAL A 30 -17.71 -16.40 9.99
N LEU A 31 -16.61 -15.82 9.50
CA LEU A 31 -16.67 -14.68 8.60
C LEU A 31 -17.45 -15.13 7.37
N PRO A 32 -18.47 -14.39 6.91
CA PRO A 32 -19.01 -14.64 5.59
C PRO A 32 -17.87 -14.41 4.60
N SER A 33 -17.47 -15.50 3.96
CA SER A 33 -16.75 -15.52 2.70
C SER A 33 -17.45 -14.60 1.68
N MET A 34 -17.00 -13.34 1.60
CA MET A 34 -17.17 -12.48 0.44
C MET A 34 -15.98 -11.54 0.35
N ALA A 35 -14.82 -12.10 0.01
CA ALA A 35 -13.93 -11.38 -0.89
C ALA A 35 -14.69 -11.20 -2.21
N ARG A 36 -15.57 -10.20 -2.29
CA ARG A 36 -16.04 -9.75 -3.59
C ARG A 36 -14.85 -9.05 -4.24
N ALA A 37 -14.25 -9.74 -5.20
CA ALA A 37 -13.44 -9.15 -6.26
C ALA A 37 -14.27 -8.24 -7.19
N ASP A 38 -15.49 -7.85 -6.78
CA ASP A 38 -16.46 -7.13 -7.58
C ASP A 38 -16.60 -5.68 -7.08
N ALA A 39 -15.49 -4.95 -7.00
CA ALA A 39 -15.59 -3.51 -7.21
C ALA A 39 -16.32 -3.30 -8.55
N PRO A 40 -17.23 -2.32 -8.69
CA PRO A 40 -17.96 -2.13 -9.93
C PRO A 40 -16.95 -2.07 -11.08
N SER A 41 -17.10 -2.95 -12.06
CA SER A 41 -16.24 -2.96 -13.24
C SER A 41 -16.28 -1.59 -13.90
N GLU A 42 -15.25 -1.20 -14.64
CA GLU A 42 -15.34 0.02 -15.44
C GLU A 42 -16.58 0.05 -16.33
N ASP A 43 -17.13 -1.10 -16.72
CA ASP A 43 -18.40 -1.17 -17.45
C ASP A 43 -19.59 -0.78 -16.58
N ALA A 44 -19.61 -1.14 -15.29
CA ALA A 44 -20.60 -0.63 -14.35
C ALA A 44 -20.44 0.89 -14.12
N ILE A 45 -19.20 1.42 -14.08
CA ILE A 45 -18.97 2.88 -13.96
C ILE A 45 -19.27 3.61 -15.27
N ARG A 46 -19.01 3.02 -16.44
CA ARG A 46 -19.38 3.60 -17.74
C ARG A 46 -20.89 3.58 -17.96
N LYS A 47 -21.57 2.54 -17.44
CA LYS A 47 -23.01 2.35 -17.58
C LYS A 47 -23.83 3.13 -16.55
N TYR A 48 -23.29 3.30 -15.34
CA TYR A 48 -24.03 3.89 -14.20
C TYR A 48 -23.33 5.09 -13.55
N GLY A 49 -22.09 5.41 -13.93
CA GLY A 49 -21.38 6.59 -13.47
C GLY A 49 -21.78 7.84 -14.26
N GLU A 50 -21.68 8.99 -13.61
CA GLU A 50 -21.91 10.27 -14.27
C GLU A 50 -20.83 10.50 -15.33
N THR A 51 -21.25 10.88 -16.55
CA THR A 51 -20.31 11.26 -17.60
C THR A 51 -19.58 12.53 -17.18
N ARG A 52 -18.28 12.40 -16.87
CA ARG A 52 -17.45 13.54 -16.49
C ARG A 52 -17.16 14.42 -17.72
N PRO A 53 -17.30 15.75 -17.62
CA PRO A 53 -16.97 16.65 -18.72
C PRO A 53 -15.47 16.55 -19.03
N ARG A 54 -15.14 16.45 -20.32
CA ARG A 54 -13.75 16.43 -20.79
C ARG A 54 -13.02 17.69 -20.28
N ALA A 55 -11.84 17.51 -19.70
CA ALA A 55 -10.99 18.63 -19.31
C ALA A 55 -10.49 19.41 -20.54
N PRO A 56 -10.13 20.70 -20.38
CA PRO A 56 -9.52 21.49 -21.45
C PRO A 56 -8.30 20.80 -22.06
N ASP A 57 -8.15 20.89 -23.39
CA ASP A 57 -6.98 20.33 -24.07
C ASP A 57 -5.69 20.99 -23.55
N GLY A 58 -4.67 20.17 -23.30
CA GLY A 58 -3.36 20.64 -22.82
C GLY A 58 -3.32 21.10 -21.36
N TRP A 59 -4.37 20.89 -20.56
CA TRP A 59 -4.43 21.34 -19.16
C TRP A 59 -3.27 20.89 -18.28
N VAL A 60 -2.62 19.76 -18.62
CA VAL A 60 -1.41 19.26 -17.95
C VAL A 60 -0.21 20.22 -18.05
N ARG A 61 -0.27 21.24 -18.92
CA ARG A 61 0.75 22.30 -19.06
C ARG A 61 0.43 23.56 -18.26
N PHE A 62 -0.75 23.65 -17.65
CA PHE A 62 -1.15 24.80 -16.84
C PHE A 62 -0.35 24.88 -15.53
N ASP A 63 -0.48 26.01 -14.82
CA ASP A 63 0.05 26.12 -13.46
C ASP A 63 -0.74 25.23 -12.48
N TRP A 64 -0.19 25.03 -11.28
CA TRP A 64 -0.83 24.15 -10.30
C TRP A 64 -2.24 24.60 -9.90
N PRO A 65 -2.52 25.88 -9.57
CA PRO A 65 -3.87 26.32 -9.25
C PRO A 65 -4.92 25.96 -10.32
N GLN A 66 -4.58 26.14 -11.60
CA GLN A 66 -5.44 25.76 -12.72
C GLN A 66 -5.59 24.24 -12.85
N LYS A 67 -4.48 23.48 -12.74
CA LYS A 67 -4.50 22.01 -12.74
C LYS A 67 -5.38 21.47 -11.64
N ARG A 68 -5.22 21.99 -10.42
CA ARG A 68 -6.00 21.59 -9.24
C ARG A 68 -7.48 21.85 -9.46
N LYS A 69 -7.85 23.05 -9.92
CA LYS A 69 -9.24 23.35 -10.23
C LYS A 69 -9.84 22.32 -11.19
N ILE A 70 -9.12 21.99 -12.27
CA ILE A 70 -9.55 20.98 -13.25
C ILE A 70 -9.63 19.58 -12.64
N LEU A 71 -8.62 19.17 -11.85
CA LEU A 71 -8.61 17.88 -11.15
C LEU A 71 -9.88 17.68 -10.32
N PHE A 72 -10.28 18.68 -9.53
CA PHE A 72 -11.43 18.53 -8.64
C PHE A 72 -12.77 18.79 -9.33
N GLU A 73 -12.84 19.72 -10.29
CA GLU A 73 -14.11 20.04 -10.99
C GLU A 73 -14.45 19.06 -12.12
N HIS A 74 -13.45 18.52 -12.82
CA HIS A 74 -13.67 17.60 -13.94
C HIS A 74 -13.38 16.14 -13.60
N TYR A 75 -12.44 15.88 -12.69
CA TYR A 75 -12.03 14.53 -12.30
C TYR A 75 -12.32 14.19 -10.84
N GLY A 76 -13.02 15.06 -10.11
CA GLY A 76 -13.54 14.72 -8.79
C GLY A 76 -14.49 13.54 -8.85
N PRO A 77 -14.52 12.67 -7.83
CA PRO A 77 -15.48 11.58 -7.77
C PRO A 77 -16.91 12.14 -7.65
N SER A 78 -17.81 11.59 -8.47
CA SER A 78 -19.26 11.77 -8.36
C SER A 78 -19.78 11.28 -7.00
N GLN A 79 -21.02 11.63 -6.66
CA GLN A 79 -21.63 11.15 -5.42
C GLN A 79 -21.69 9.61 -5.35
N ARG A 80 -22.00 8.96 -6.49
CA ARG A 80 -22.04 7.50 -6.57
C ARG A 80 -20.67 6.86 -6.36
N GLU A 81 -19.62 7.44 -6.90
CA GLU A 81 -18.25 6.96 -6.66
C GLU A 81 -17.84 7.13 -5.20
N LYS A 82 -18.25 8.22 -4.54
CA LYS A 82 -18.02 8.40 -3.09
C LYS A 82 -18.74 7.34 -2.25
N GLU A 83 -19.90 6.87 -2.69
CA GLU A 83 -20.62 5.75 -2.07
C GLU A 83 -19.88 4.44 -2.27
N PHE A 84 -19.38 4.14 -3.48
CA PHE A 84 -18.54 2.97 -3.71
C PHE A 84 -17.31 2.95 -2.81
N ILE A 85 -16.65 4.09 -2.62
CA ILE A 85 -15.52 4.21 -1.69
C ILE A 85 -15.99 3.90 -0.25
N ALA A 86 -17.13 4.45 0.17
CA ALA A 86 -17.67 4.22 1.52
C ALA A 86 -18.07 2.76 1.77
N GLU A 87 -18.56 2.06 0.74
CA GLU A 87 -18.90 0.63 0.78
C GLU A 87 -17.65 -0.25 0.79
N ALA A 88 -16.55 0.21 0.19
CA ALA A 88 -15.30 -0.55 0.03
C ALA A 88 -14.30 -0.36 1.17
N VAL A 89 -14.36 0.74 1.93
CA VAL A 89 -13.47 0.93 3.08
C VAL A 89 -13.75 -0.12 4.17
N PRO A 90 -12.71 -0.70 4.79
CA PRO A 90 -12.90 -1.57 5.93
C PRO A 90 -13.55 -0.81 7.10
N ALA A 91 -14.39 -1.51 7.86
CA ALA A 91 -15.10 -0.94 9.00
C ALA A 91 -14.20 -0.71 10.23
N GLU A 92 -13.05 -1.37 10.29
CA GLU A 92 -12.11 -1.31 11.41
C GLU A 92 -10.68 -1.20 10.89
N ALA A 93 -9.79 -0.68 11.73
CA ALA A 93 -8.35 -0.69 11.47
C ALA A 93 -7.81 -2.14 11.40
N ILE A 94 -6.70 -2.38 10.68
CA ILE A 94 -6.05 -3.72 10.67
C ILE A 94 -5.56 -4.08 12.08
N VAL A 95 -5.03 -3.08 12.79
CA VAL A 95 -4.70 -3.16 14.21
C VAL A 95 -5.17 -1.90 14.93
N THR A 96 -5.42 -1.99 16.24
CA THR A 96 -5.70 -0.79 17.04
C THR A 96 -4.49 0.15 17.05
N PRO A 97 -4.63 1.45 16.71
CA PRO A 97 -3.54 2.41 16.79
C PRO A 97 -2.96 2.50 18.20
N LYS A 98 -1.64 2.59 18.31
CA LYS A 98 -0.92 2.69 19.60
C LYS A 98 -1.04 4.09 20.22
N ALA A 99 -1.39 5.09 19.41
CA ALA A 99 -1.61 6.48 19.80
C ALA A 99 -2.50 7.15 18.74
N THR A 100 -2.95 8.39 19.00
CA THR A 100 -3.55 9.23 17.95
C THR A 100 -2.51 9.47 16.85
N ARG A 101 -2.86 9.14 15.60
CA ARG A 101 -1.98 9.28 14.44
C ARG A 101 -2.41 10.41 13.52
N LYS A 102 -1.46 11.24 13.08
CA LYS A 102 -1.70 12.30 12.10
C LYS A 102 -0.97 12.01 10.78
N LEU A 103 -1.71 11.93 9.68
CA LEU A 103 -1.19 11.71 8.34
C LEU A 103 -1.31 12.98 7.49
N LEU A 104 -0.19 13.48 6.97
CA LEU A 104 -0.18 14.51 5.94
C LEU A 104 -0.23 13.83 4.57
N VAL A 105 -1.27 14.09 3.79
CA VAL A 105 -1.39 13.62 2.41
C VAL A 105 -1.07 14.79 1.47
N PHE A 106 0.07 14.71 0.82
CA PHE A 106 0.51 15.72 -0.15
C PHE A 106 0.17 15.28 -1.58
N TYR A 107 -0.46 16.16 -2.35
CA TYR A 107 -1.02 15.80 -3.68
C TYR A 107 -0.71 16.80 -4.81
N GLN A 108 0.20 17.76 -4.61
CA GLN A 108 0.69 18.58 -5.71
C GLN A 108 1.61 17.78 -6.64
N CYS A 109 1.46 17.96 -7.95
CA CYS A 109 2.26 17.26 -8.96
C CYS A 109 2.43 18.06 -10.25
N GLN A 110 3.48 17.74 -11.01
CA GLN A 110 3.69 18.35 -12.33
C GLN A 110 2.85 17.69 -13.43
N TYR A 111 2.69 16.36 -13.38
CA TYR A 111 1.78 15.59 -14.22
C TYR A 111 0.61 15.09 -13.37
N PRO A 112 -0.60 15.65 -13.54
CA PRO A 112 -1.73 15.32 -12.68
C PRO A 112 -2.47 14.06 -13.10
N HIS A 113 -2.32 13.00 -12.31
CA HIS A 113 -3.14 11.80 -12.41
C HIS A 113 -4.57 12.10 -12.03
N THR A 114 -5.52 11.70 -12.88
CA THR A 114 -6.94 11.99 -12.67
C THR A 114 -7.53 11.33 -11.43
N SER A 115 -6.84 10.33 -10.86
CA SER A 115 -7.23 9.64 -9.64
C SER A 115 -6.96 10.40 -8.35
N ILE A 116 -6.15 11.48 -8.37
CA ILE A 116 -5.76 12.23 -7.17
C ILE A 116 -6.97 12.67 -6.34
N ALA A 117 -8.01 13.22 -6.99
CA ALA A 117 -9.20 13.69 -6.31
C ALA A 117 -10.01 12.54 -5.67
N THR A 118 -10.09 11.38 -6.35
CA THR A 118 -10.73 10.16 -5.83
C THR A 118 -9.95 9.60 -4.64
N ALA A 119 -8.62 9.56 -4.74
CA ALA A 119 -7.72 9.10 -3.70
C ALA A 119 -7.83 9.94 -2.42
N ASN A 120 -7.88 11.27 -2.54
CA ASN A 120 -8.06 12.17 -1.40
C ASN A 120 -9.34 11.86 -0.61
N VAL A 121 -10.44 11.59 -1.31
CA VAL A 121 -11.70 11.16 -0.66
C VAL A 121 -11.57 9.78 -0.02
N ALA A 122 -10.87 8.85 -0.66
CA ALA A 122 -10.66 7.52 -0.12
C ALA A 122 -9.83 7.52 1.16
N TYR A 123 -8.75 8.31 1.26
CA TYR A 123 -7.97 8.41 2.49
C TYR A 123 -8.77 9.03 3.63
N GLN A 124 -9.61 10.03 3.35
CA GLN A 124 -10.52 10.61 4.36
C GLN A 124 -11.53 9.57 4.85
N LYS A 125 -12.20 8.87 3.93
CA LYS A 125 -13.17 7.82 4.30
C LYS A 125 -12.53 6.67 5.05
N LEU A 126 -11.31 6.29 4.67
CA LEU A 126 -10.53 5.26 5.35
C LEU A 126 -10.21 5.68 6.79
N ALA A 127 -9.77 6.93 6.98
CA ALA A 127 -9.52 7.51 8.30
C ALA A 127 -10.80 7.56 9.15
N ASP A 128 -11.88 8.10 8.61
CA ASP A 128 -13.16 8.26 9.31
C ASP A 128 -13.78 6.92 9.72
N ALA A 129 -13.76 5.92 8.83
CA ALA A 129 -14.35 4.62 9.08
C ALA A 129 -13.57 3.80 10.10
N THR A 130 -12.23 3.83 10.02
CA THR A 130 -11.38 2.92 10.81
C THR A 130 -10.88 3.54 12.11
N GLY A 131 -10.88 4.88 12.21
CA GLY A 131 -10.24 5.61 13.31
C GLY A 131 -8.72 5.39 13.40
N ALA A 132 -8.09 4.82 12.35
CA ALA A 132 -6.68 4.44 12.39
C ALA A 132 -5.74 5.65 12.46
N PHE A 133 -6.15 6.77 11.87
CA PHE A 133 -5.42 8.03 11.79
C PHE A 133 -6.39 9.17 11.44
N SER A 134 -5.94 10.42 11.61
CA SER A 134 -6.57 11.60 11.02
C SER A 134 -5.79 12.06 9.79
N VAL A 135 -6.48 12.60 8.78
CA VAL A 135 -5.88 13.07 7.53
C VAL A 135 -5.90 14.59 7.43
N THR A 136 -4.75 15.16 7.08
CA THR A 136 -4.65 16.53 6.56
C THR A 136 -4.26 16.44 5.09
N LEU A 137 -5.06 17.03 4.19
CA LEU A 137 -4.69 17.14 2.78
C LEU A 137 -3.92 18.44 2.55
N SER A 138 -2.82 18.39 1.82
CA SER A 138 -2.06 19.58 1.41
C SER A 138 -1.59 19.49 -0.04
N ASP A 139 -1.59 20.64 -0.70
CA ASP A 139 -0.98 20.87 -2.01
C ASP A 139 -0.03 22.08 -2.00
N ASP A 140 0.37 22.54 -0.82
CA ASP A 140 1.29 23.66 -0.63
C ASP A 140 2.69 23.15 -0.30
N PRO A 141 3.71 23.37 -1.16
CA PRO A 141 5.10 23.00 -0.87
C PRO A 141 5.64 23.56 0.44
N ALA A 142 5.10 24.68 0.94
CA ALA A 142 5.52 25.29 2.20
C ALA A 142 5.22 24.38 3.42
N ASP A 143 4.23 23.49 3.31
CA ASP A 143 3.90 22.51 4.34
C ASP A 143 4.98 21.42 4.46
N ILE A 144 5.86 21.30 3.48
CA ILE A 144 7.03 20.43 3.52
C ILE A 144 8.19 21.17 4.19
N SER A 145 8.00 21.49 5.47
CA SER A 145 8.95 22.18 6.33
C SER A 145 9.08 21.46 7.67
N PRO A 146 10.21 21.62 8.41
CA PRO A 146 10.40 20.96 9.68
C PRO A 146 9.29 21.27 10.70
N ASP A 147 8.85 22.54 10.75
CA ASP A 147 7.84 23.00 11.71
C ASP A 147 6.50 22.29 11.47
N VAL A 148 6.02 22.29 10.23
CA VAL A 148 4.75 21.64 9.87
C VAL A 148 4.86 20.12 9.95
N LEU A 149 5.91 19.51 9.40
CA LEU A 149 6.09 18.06 9.43
C LEU A 149 6.20 17.52 10.87
N SER A 150 6.69 18.31 11.83
CA SER A 150 6.76 17.89 13.24
C SER A 150 5.40 17.55 13.86
N GLU A 151 4.31 18.07 13.29
CA GLU A 151 2.94 17.79 13.73
C GLU A 151 2.40 16.44 13.25
N PHE A 152 3.08 15.77 12.32
CA PHE A 152 2.61 14.56 11.67
C PHE A 152 3.43 13.32 12.06
N ASP A 153 2.82 12.16 11.87
CA ASP A 153 3.44 10.85 12.09
C ASP A 153 3.93 10.20 10.80
N ALA A 154 3.31 10.57 9.68
CA ALA A 154 3.75 10.16 8.35
C ALA A 154 3.36 11.19 7.28
N LEU A 155 4.10 11.13 6.17
CA LEU A 155 3.82 11.84 4.91
C LEU A 155 3.41 10.83 3.84
N LEU A 156 2.25 11.02 3.23
CA LEU A 156 1.79 10.26 2.07
C LEU A 156 1.91 11.13 0.81
N LEU A 157 2.62 10.61 -0.17
CA LEU A 157 2.76 11.18 -1.51
C LEU A 157 1.70 10.58 -2.43
N ASN A 158 0.59 11.30 -2.61
CA ASN A 158 -0.53 10.86 -3.41
C ASN A 158 -0.29 11.19 -4.89
N ASN A 159 0.27 10.22 -5.63
CA ASN A 159 0.52 10.34 -7.08
C ASN A 159 1.34 11.59 -7.44
N THR A 160 2.32 11.95 -6.62
CA THR A 160 3.17 13.11 -6.89
C THR A 160 4.18 12.82 -7.99
N THR A 161 4.45 13.80 -8.86
CA THR A 161 5.52 13.71 -9.87
C THR A 161 6.41 14.95 -9.78
N ASP A 162 7.71 14.78 -10.04
CA ASP A 162 8.71 15.87 -9.93
C ASP A 162 8.59 16.63 -8.59
N PHE A 163 8.33 15.88 -7.52
CA PHE A 163 8.17 16.42 -6.18
C PHE A 163 9.47 17.02 -5.66
N ASP A 164 10.61 16.41 -5.99
CA ASP A 164 11.96 16.93 -5.72
C ASP A 164 12.13 18.39 -6.15
N LYS A 165 11.63 18.76 -7.34
CA LYS A 165 11.61 20.14 -7.84
C LYS A 165 10.58 21.00 -7.14
N THR A 166 9.43 20.41 -6.82
CA THR A 166 8.30 21.09 -6.20
C THR A 166 8.64 21.60 -4.79
N VAL A 167 9.34 20.80 -3.99
CA VAL A 167 9.71 21.18 -2.61
C VAL A 167 11.11 21.81 -2.49
N GLY A 168 11.94 21.65 -3.52
CA GLY A 168 13.32 22.14 -3.55
C GLY A 168 14.20 21.54 -2.44
N GLU A 169 15.44 22.02 -2.35
CA GLU A 169 16.44 21.46 -1.42
C GLU A 169 16.02 21.52 0.05
N LYS A 170 15.36 22.61 0.47
CA LYS A 170 14.90 22.75 1.87
C LYS A 170 13.86 21.71 2.24
N GLY A 171 12.86 21.50 1.39
CA GLY A 171 11.85 20.47 1.63
C GLY A 171 12.42 19.06 1.55
N GLN A 172 13.34 18.80 0.62
CA GLN A 172 14.09 17.54 0.57
C GLN A 172 14.80 17.23 1.91
N GLN A 173 15.51 18.21 2.49
CA GLN A 173 16.17 18.02 3.80
C GLN A 173 15.18 17.84 4.96
N ALA A 174 14.03 18.53 4.91
CA ALA A 174 12.96 18.35 5.89
C ALA A 174 12.41 16.92 5.87
N ILE A 175 12.16 16.37 4.67
CA ILE A 175 11.69 14.98 4.51
C ILE A 175 12.74 13.98 4.99
N LEU A 176 14.02 14.16 4.63
CA LEU A 176 15.08 13.24 5.09
C LEU A 176 15.18 13.20 6.60
N SER A 177 15.10 14.37 7.25
CA SER A 177 15.17 14.47 8.71
C SER A 177 13.93 13.86 9.36
N PHE A 178 12.74 14.13 8.80
CA PHE A 178 11.47 13.58 9.26
C PHE A 178 11.47 12.04 9.24
N VAL A 179 11.80 11.44 8.08
CA VAL A 179 11.80 10.00 7.92
C VAL A 179 12.93 9.36 8.74
N ARG A 180 14.18 9.84 8.63
CA ARG A 180 15.29 9.27 9.43
C ARG A 180 15.06 9.36 10.93
N GLY A 181 14.30 10.36 11.40
CA GLY A 181 13.95 10.58 12.79
C GLY A 181 12.83 9.69 13.34
N GLY A 182 12.30 8.73 12.57
CA GLY A 182 11.32 7.77 13.08
C GLY A 182 9.97 7.77 12.39
N LYS A 183 9.71 8.75 11.52
CA LYS A 183 8.39 9.00 10.94
C LYS A 183 8.20 8.24 9.63
N GLY A 184 6.93 8.10 9.23
CA GLY A 184 6.54 7.31 8.06
C GLY A 184 6.63 8.07 6.75
N LEU A 185 6.97 7.37 5.67
CA LEU A 185 6.75 7.83 4.30
C LEU A 185 5.91 6.80 3.54
N ILE A 186 4.86 7.25 2.87
CA ILE A 186 4.02 6.43 2.02
C ILE A 186 4.09 6.96 0.59
N GLY A 187 4.52 6.14 -0.36
CA GLY A 187 4.51 6.48 -1.78
C GLY A 187 3.44 5.69 -2.53
N ILE A 188 2.57 6.40 -3.27
CA ILE A 188 1.52 5.76 -4.07
C ILE A 188 1.73 6.05 -5.55
N HIS A 189 1.79 4.98 -6.35
CA HIS A 189 1.88 4.92 -7.80
C HIS A 189 2.92 5.89 -8.37
N ALA A 190 2.47 7.09 -8.77
CA ALA A 190 3.31 8.10 -9.39
C ALA A 190 4.38 8.70 -8.47
N ALA A 191 4.31 8.45 -7.16
CA ALA A 191 5.38 8.80 -6.22
C ALA A 191 6.77 8.27 -6.66
N ALA A 192 6.85 7.20 -7.46
CA ALA A 192 8.12 6.76 -8.06
C ALA A 192 8.70 7.76 -9.10
N ASP A 193 7.90 8.68 -9.63
CA ASP A 193 8.33 9.76 -10.52
C ASP A 193 8.68 11.06 -9.77
N SER A 194 8.77 10.99 -8.44
CA SER A 194 9.00 12.16 -7.58
C SER A 194 10.45 12.58 -7.38
N CYS A 195 11.41 11.66 -7.55
CA CYS A 195 12.79 11.86 -7.08
C CYS A 195 13.84 11.73 -8.20
N LYS A 196 13.51 12.13 -9.42
CA LYS A 196 14.36 11.93 -10.62
C LYS A 196 15.73 12.60 -10.53
N ALA A 197 15.83 13.74 -9.85
CA ALA A 197 17.06 14.52 -9.67
C ALA A 197 17.53 14.54 -8.21
N TRP A 198 16.98 13.65 -7.36
CA TRP A 198 17.26 13.61 -5.93
C TRP A 198 17.66 12.19 -5.49
N PRO A 199 18.98 11.89 -5.43
CA PRO A 199 19.46 10.53 -5.15
C PRO A 199 18.99 9.95 -3.81
N GLU A 200 18.99 10.72 -2.73
CA GLU A 200 18.50 10.27 -1.42
C GLU A 200 17.00 9.94 -1.46
N GLY A 201 16.20 10.77 -2.14
CA GLY A 201 14.77 10.53 -2.32
C GLY A 201 14.50 9.28 -3.15
N ALA A 202 15.30 9.07 -4.21
CA ALA A 202 15.23 7.86 -5.03
C ALA A 202 15.51 6.59 -4.22
N ARG A 203 16.53 6.61 -3.35
CA ARG A 203 16.80 5.50 -2.41
C ARG A 203 15.68 5.31 -1.39
N MET A 204 15.10 6.40 -0.91
CA MET A 204 14.03 6.36 0.08
C MET A 204 12.74 5.76 -0.49
N ILE A 205 12.31 6.16 -1.69
CA ILE A 205 11.17 5.52 -2.38
C ILE A 205 11.53 4.10 -2.86
N ASN A 206 12.80 3.85 -3.17
CA ASN A 206 13.35 2.59 -3.68
C ASN A 206 12.78 2.18 -5.07
N GLY A 207 12.68 3.17 -5.96
CA GLY A 207 12.28 2.96 -7.35
C GLY A 207 12.04 4.30 -8.05
N VAL A 208 12.70 4.53 -9.18
CA VAL A 208 12.48 5.74 -10.01
C VAL A 208 11.78 5.35 -11.29
N PHE A 209 10.71 6.05 -11.64
CA PHE A 209 9.94 5.82 -12.87
C PHE A 209 10.82 5.77 -14.14
N GLN A 210 10.60 4.73 -14.95
CA GLN A 210 11.20 4.57 -16.27
C GLN A 210 10.15 4.56 -17.39
N CYS A 211 9.13 3.71 -17.25
CA CYS A 211 8.05 3.56 -18.22
C CYS A 211 6.83 2.86 -17.57
N HIS A 212 5.74 2.72 -18.32
CA HIS A 212 4.46 2.24 -17.85
C HIS A 212 3.89 1.19 -18.82
N PRO A 213 4.53 0.01 -18.89
CA PRO A 213 4.25 -0.96 -19.94
C PRO A 213 2.91 -1.70 -19.75
N TRP A 214 2.42 -1.79 -18.52
CA TRP A 214 1.12 -2.33 -18.17
C TRP A 214 0.11 -1.19 -18.08
N LYS A 215 -0.70 -1.03 -19.12
CA LYS A 215 -1.62 0.09 -19.32
C LYS A 215 -2.85 0.04 -18.41
N PRO A 216 -3.47 1.20 -18.09
CA PRO A 216 -4.60 1.28 -17.15
C PRO A 216 -5.86 0.52 -17.57
N GLN A 217 -5.98 0.17 -18.85
CA GLN A 217 -7.11 -0.63 -19.36
C GLN A 217 -6.94 -2.13 -19.12
N GLY A 218 -5.71 -2.61 -18.89
CA GLY A 218 -5.43 -4.02 -18.74
C GLY A 218 -5.68 -4.52 -17.31
N THR A 219 -6.05 -5.80 -17.21
CA THR A 219 -6.13 -6.52 -15.94
C THR A 219 -4.93 -7.44 -15.85
N TRP A 220 -4.13 -7.27 -14.82
CA TRP A 220 -2.83 -7.91 -14.66
C TRP A 220 -2.86 -8.90 -13.50
N ALA A 221 -2.00 -9.91 -13.58
CA ALA A 221 -1.84 -10.90 -12.53
C ALA A 221 -0.77 -10.48 -11.53
N PHE A 222 -1.05 -10.64 -10.24
CA PHE A 222 -0.15 -10.31 -9.14
C PHE A 222 0.04 -11.53 -8.24
N LYS A 223 1.30 -11.81 -7.92
CA LYS A 223 1.68 -12.78 -6.90
C LYS A 223 2.06 -12.05 -5.63
N LEU A 224 1.81 -12.68 -4.49
CA LEU A 224 2.34 -12.20 -3.22
C LEU A 224 3.70 -12.83 -2.95
N THR A 225 4.63 -11.99 -2.52
CA THR A 225 5.90 -12.40 -1.91
C THR A 225 5.69 -12.33 -0.41
N SER A 226 5.97 -13.41 0.34
CA SER A 226 5.57 -13.55 1.76
C SER A 226 4.05 -13.46 1.97
N PRO A 227 3.26 -14.45 1.53
CA PRO A 227 1.80 -14.43 1.69
C PRO A 227 1.34 -14.31 3.14
N ASP A 228 2.11 -14.82 4.10
CA ASP A 228 1.79 -14.75 5.54
C ASP A 228 2.18 -13.42 6.21
N HIS A 229 2.82 -12.51 5.47
CA HIS A 229 3.17 -11.18 5.98
C HIS A 229 1.90 -10.39 6.36
N PRO A 230 1.86 -9.65 7.48
CA PRO A 230 0.63 -8.98 7.94
C PRO A 230 -0.04 -8.05 6.90
N ILE A 231 0.75 -7.32 6.11
CA ILE A 231 0.24 -6.47 5.02
C ILE A 231 -0.41 -7.30 3.90
N ASN A 232 0.11 -8.50 3.62
CA ASN A 232 -0.45 -9.41 2.62
C ASN A 232 -1.66 -10.19 3.15
N GLN A 233 -1.68 -10.50 4.44
CA GLN A 233 -2.84 -11.09 5.11
C GLN A 233 -4.04 -10.13 5.14
N ALA A 234 -3.80 -8.82 5.22
CA ALA A 234 -4.85 -7.81 5.07
C ALA A 234 -5.56 -7.87 3.71
N ILE A 235 -4.98 -8.51 2.69
CA ILE A 235 -5.62 -8.77 1.39
C ILE A 235 -5.88 -10.26 1.12
N GLY A 236 -5.90 -11.07 2.19
CA GLY A 236 -6.28 -12.48 2.14
C GLY A 236 -5.16 -13.47 1.82
N GLY A 237 -3.90 -13.03 1.75
CA GLY A 237 -2.73 -13.91 1.65
C GLY A 237 -2.64 -14.73 0.36
N LYS A 238 -3.33 -14.31 -0.70
CA LYS A 238 -3.33 -14.98 -2.02
C LYS A 238 -3.04 -13.99 -3.13
N GLY A 239 -2.40 -14.47 -4.20
CA GLY A 239 -2.27 -13.69 -5.43
C GLY A 239 -3.63 -13.31 -6.00
N PHE A 240 -3.66 -12.30 -6.87
CA PHE A 240 -4.89 -11.69 -7.35
C PHE A 240 -4.76 -11.15 -8.77
N TRP A 241 -5.89 -10.83 -9.39
CA TRP A 241 -5.96 -10.09 -10.64
C TRP A 241 -6.43 -8.67 -10.34
N PHE A 242 -5.81 -7.67 -10.98
CA PHE A 242 -6.15 -6.28 -10.73
C PHE A 242 -6.00 -5.41 -11.96
N ARG A 243 -6.92 -4.48 -12.14
CA ARG A 243 -6.92 -3.54 -13.26
C ARG A 243 -6.37 -2.19 -12.82
N ASP A 244 -5.13 -1.92 -13.22
CA ASP A 244 -4.46 -0.65 -12.96
C ASP A 244 -3.33 -0.42 -13.96
N GLU A 245 -2.71 0.76 -13.93
CA GLU A 245 -1.43 1.01 -14.60
C GLU A 245 -0.27 0.62 -13.69
N ILE A 246 0.71 -0.13 -14.21
CA ILE A 246 1.89 -0.55 -13.44
C ILE A 246 3.17 -0.03 -14.08
N TYR A 247 4.01 0.58 -13.25
CA TYR A 247 5.31 1.13 -13.65
C TYR A 247 6.43 0.12 -13.63
N ALA A 248 7.37 0.32 -14.55
CA ALA A 248 8.71 -0.22 -14.46
C ALA A 248 9.68 0.89 -14.03
N TYR A 249 10.73 0.49 -13.31
CA TYR A 249 11.69 1.40 -12.71
C TYR A 249 13.00 1.45 -13.49
N ARG A 250 13.76 2.55 -13.32
CA ARG A 250 15.07 2.73 -13.94
C ARG A 250 16.04 1.67 -13.40
N PRO A 251 16.92 1.08 -14.25
CA PRO A 251 17.91 0.12 -13.78
C PRO A 251 18.72 0.65 -12.60
N GLY A 252 18.87 -0.16 -11.55
CA GLY A 252 19.64 0.17 -10.36
C GLY A 252 18.98 1.15 -9.38
N THR A 253 17.70 1.49 -9.57
CA THR A 253 16.98 2.39 -8.64
C THR A 253 16.07 1.69 -7.65
N HIS A 254 15.73 0.43 -7.92
CA HIS A 254 15.08 -0.46 -6.97
C HIS A 254 16.12 -1.47 -6.47
N ASP A 255 16.27 -1.56 -5.15
CA ASP A 255 17.21 -2.43 -4.45
C ASP A 255 16.45 -3.38 -3.52
N GLU A 256 16.22 -4.61 -4.01
CA GLU A 256 15.57 -5.69 -3.27
C GLU A 256 16.38 -6.16 -2.05
N THR A 257 17.65 -5.74 -1.94
CA THR A 257 18.48 -6.07 -0.77
C THR A 257 18.22 -5.18 0.43
N GLN A 258 17.42 -4.13 0.25
CA GLN A 258 17.02 -3.19 1.29
C GLN A 258 15.53 -3.27 1.60
N SER A 259 14.71 -3.88 0.75
CA SER A 259 13.26 -3.92 0.91
C SER A 259 12.69 -5.31 1.13
N ARG A 260 11.65 -5.36 1.95
CA ARG A 260 10.73 -6.49 2.02
C ARG A 260 9.69 -6.33 0.92
N GLU A 261 9.83 -7.16 -0.11
CA GLU A 261 8.88 -7.25 -1.23
C GLU A 261 7.59 -7.95 -0.78
N LEU A 262 6.45 -7.34 -1.11
CA LEU A 262 5.12 -7.79 -0.70
C LEU A 262 4.29 -8.28 -1.88
N VAL A 263 4.25 -7.49 -2.95
CA VAL A 263 3.46 -7.75 -4.15
C VAL A 263 4.35 -7.60 -5.38
N SER A 264 4.18 -8.52 -6.32
CA SER A 264 4.94 -8.60 -7.55
C SER A 264 4.00 -8.91 -8.71
N LEU A 265 4.30 -8.44 -9.92
CA LEU A 265 3.61 -8.99 -11.10
C LEU A 265 3.93 -10.49 -11.23
N ASP A 266 2.90 -11.26 -11.54
CA ASP A 266 3.04 -12.70 -11.83
C ASP A 266 3.37 -12.90 -13.30
N LEU A 267 4.66 -12.89 -13.64
CA LEU A 267 5.12 -13.10 -15.02
C LEU A 267 4.99 -14.55 -15.50
N ALA A 268 4.51 -15.49 -14.66
CA ALA A 268 4.12 -16.81 -15.15
C ALA A 268 2.79 -16.77 -15.93
N LYS A 269 2.03 -15.67 -15.82
CA LYS A 269 0.80 -15.45 -16.59
C LYS A 269 1.11 -14.75 -17.93
N PRO A 270 0.68 -15.32 -19.07
CA PRO A 270 0.98 -14.77 -20.40
C PRO A 270 0.40 -13.37 -20.62
N GLU A 271 -0.69 -13.03 -19.94
CA GLU A 271 -1.34 -11.72 -20.02
C GLU A 271 -0.39 -10.59 -19.62
N ASN A 272 0.48 -10.85 -18.64
CA ASN A 272 1.48 -9.88 -18.19
C ASN A 272 2.63 -9.67 -19.19
N HIS A 273 2.73 -10.48 -20.25
CA HIS A 273 3.74 -10.31 -21.31
C HIS A 273 3.30 -9.31 -22.39
N ASN A 274 2.03 -8.88 -22.37
CA ASN A 274 1.48 -7.86 -23.27
C ASN A 274 1.90 -6.44 -22.85
N ALA A 275 3.20 -6.20 -22.85
CA ALA A 275 3.87 -5.04 -22.28
C ALA A 275 4.74 -4.34 -23.36
N PRO A 276 4.15 -3.63 -24.33
CA PRO A 276 4.82 -3.20 -25.57
C PRO A 276 5.96 -2.19 -25.38
N GLU A 277 5.97 -1.44 -24.28
CA GLU A 277 7.06 -0.50 -23.94
C GLU A 277 8.29 -1.19 -23.34
N LEU A 278 8.15 -2.45 -22.91
CA LEU A 278 9.28 -3.31 -22.59
C LEU A 278 9.66 -4.10 -23.85
N HIS A 279 10.95 -4.06 -24.21
CA HIS A 279 11.43 -4.93 -25.27
C HIS A 279 11.29 -6.38 -24.79
N GLN A 280 10.89 -7.31 -25.66
CA GLN A 280 10.75 -8.74 -25.32
C GLN A 280 12.04 -9.31 -24.71
N GLU A 281 13.20 -8.85 -25.18
CA GLU A 281 14.49 -9.19 -24.58
C GLU A 281 14.62 -8.68 -23.13
N GLN A 282 14.05 -7.53 -22.75
CA GLN A 282 14.03 -7.03 -21.37
C GLN A 282 13.08 -7.81 -20.44
N LEU A 283 12.08 -8.48 -21.02
CA LEU A 283 11.23 -9.46 -20.31
C LEU A 283 11.98 -10.78 -20.07
N HIS A 284 13.01 -11.10 -20.87
CA HIS A 284 13.75 -12.39 -20.84
C HIS A 284 15.21 -12.30 -20.32
N MET A 285 15.88 -11.14 -20.36
CA MET A 285 17.33 -10.97 -20.13
C MET A 285 17.78 -10.43 -18.76
N THR A 286 16.97 -10.45 -17.71
CA THR A 286 17.50 -10.11 -16.38
C THR A 286 17.18 -11.20 -15.39
N ASN A 287 18.15 -11.71 -14.66
CA ASN A 287 17.83 -12.41 -13.40
C ASN A 287 17.05 -11.48 -12.42
N ALA A 288 16.92 -10.17 -12.73
CA ALA A 288 15.95 -9.22 -12.18
C ALA A 288 14.49 -9.38 -12.72
N ILE A 289 14.20 -10.45 -13.47
CA ILE A 289 12.86 -10.88 -13.94
C ILE A 289 12.04 -11.48 -12.79
N ALA A 290 12.64 -11.82 -11.65
CA ALA A 290 11.92 -12.57 -10.63
C ALA A 290 10.80 -11.80 -9.92
N LEU A 291 10.84 -10.46 -9.83
CA LEU A 291 9.94 -9.76 -8.90
C LEU A 291 9.10 -8.61 -9.43
N ARG A 292 9.42 -7.93 -10.57
CA ARG A 292 8.70 -6.73 -11.08
C ARG A 292 7.84 -6.07 -9.98
N PRO A 293 8.50 -5.48 -8.98
CA PRO A 293 7.92 -5.25 -7.67
C PRO A 293 6.82 -4.21 -7.79
N VAL A 294 5.74 -4.43 -7.06
CA VAL A 294 4.53 -3.62 -7.09
C VAL A 294 4.34 -2.95 -5.75
N ALA A 295 4.65 -3.65 -4.64
CA ALA A 295 4.59 -3.05 -3.33
C ALA A 295 5.68 -3.62 -2.42
N TRP A 296 6.24 -2.75 -1.60
CA TRP A 296 7.31 -3.10 -0.66
C TRP A 296 7.30 -2.20 0.58
N ILE A 297 7.99 -2.67 1.60
CA ILE A 297 8.32 -1.88 2.78
C ILE A 297 9.82 -1.93 3.06
N HIS A 298 10.34 -0.89 3.72
CA HIS A 298 11.69 -0.91 4.30
C HIS A 298 11.87 0.15 5.38
N ARG A 299 13.06 0.15 5.97
CA ARG A 299 13.52 1.16 6.93
C ARG A 299 14.43 2.15 6.24
N PHE A 300 14.22 3.45 6.51
CA PHE A 300 15.14 4.50 6.07
C PHE A 300 15.58 5.35 7.26
N GLY A 301 16.77 5.06 7.79
CA GLY A 301 17.11 5.46 9.15
C GLY A 301 16.15 4.81 10.15
N ASP A 302 15.61 5.59 11.09
CA ASP A 302 14.60 5.08 12.02
C ASP A 302 13.17 5.14 11.47
N GLY A 303 12.96 5.59 10.22
CA GLY A 303 11.65 5.71 9.58
C GLY A 303 11.16 4.44 8.93
N ARG A 304 9.85 4.38 8.66
CA ARG A 304 9.19 3.27 7.94
C ARG A 304 8.68 3.77 6.62
N VAL A 305 9.11 3.14 5.53
CA VAL A 305 8.67 3.47 4.18
C VAL A 305 7.77 2.35 3.67
N PHE A 306 6.59 2.72 3.18
CA PHE A 306 5.70 1.85 2.41
C PHE A 306 5.53 2.44 1.01
N TYR A 307 5.63 1.60 -0.01
CA TYR A 307 5.33 2.00 -1.38
C TYR A 307 4.38 0.99 -2.02
N SER A 308 3.43 1.49 -2.81
CA SER A 308 2.57 0.70 -3.69
C SER A 308 2.48 1.36 -5.07
N ASN A 309 2.70 0.58 -6.13
CA ASN A 309 2.57 0.97 -7.53
C ASN A 309 1.10 1.04 -7.97
N LEU A 310 0.18 0.37 -7.26
CA LEU A 310 -1.27 0.50 -7.49
C LEU A 310 -1.71 1.93 -7.14
N GLY A 311 -2.48 2.59 -8.00
CA GLY A 311 -3.04 3.92 -7.73
C GLY A 311 -3.37 4.81 -8.94
N HIS A 312 -3.22 4.34 -10.18
CA HIS A 312 -3.51 5.17 -11.37
C HIS A 312 -5.01 5.34 -11.59
N ASN A 313 -5.76 4.24 -11.53
CA ASN A 313 -7.18 4.24 -11.83
C ASN A 313 -8.01 4.77 -10.67
N ASN A 314 -9.13 5.44 -10.98
CA ASN A 314 -10.14 5.79 -9.97
C ASN A 314 -10.66 4.54 -9.25
N THR A 315 -10.82 3.44 -10.00
CA THR A 315 -11.31 2.16 -9.49
C THR A 315 -10.46 1.56 -8.39
N THR A 316 -9.18 1.90 -8.35
CA THR A 316 -8.28 1.44 -7.28
C THR A 316 -8.74 1.95 -5.92
N TYR A 317 -9.32 3.14 -5.85
CA TYR A 317 -9.70 3.79 -4.59
C TYR A 317 -11.10 3.41 -4.08
N TRP A 318 -11.83 2.54 -4.77
CA TRP A 318 -13.01 1.84 -4.24
C TRP A 318 -12.89 0.32 -4.39
N SER A 319 -11.67 -0.19 -4.51
CA SER A 319 -11.39 -1.61 -4.40
C SER A 319 -11.18 -1.97 -2.92
N PRO A 320 -11.97 -2.89 -2.34
CA PRO A 320 -11.73 -3.36 -0.98
C PRO A 320 -10.32 -3.93 -0.79
N LEU A 321 -9.77 -4.60 -1.81
CA LEU A 321 -8.41 -5.14 -1.80
C LEU A 321 -7.37 -4.02 -1.68
N ALA A 322 -7.47 -3.00 -2.53
CA ALA A 322 -6.49 -1.90 -2.53
C ALA A 322 -6.60 -1.05 -1.26
N LEU A 323 -7.82 -0.77 -0.78
CA LEU A 323 -8.04 0.00 0.44
C LEU A 323 -7.52 -0.73 1.70
N GLN A 324 -7.69 -2.05 1.78
CA GLN A 324 -7.10 -2.86 2.86
C GLN A 324 -5.57 -2.89 2.76
N HIS A 325 -5.01 -3.03 1.56
CA HIS A 325 -3.56 -2.95 1.33
C HIS A 325 -2.98 -1.61 1.78
N TYR A 326 -3.61 -0.50 1.39
CA TYR A 326 -3.19 0.85 1.80
C TYR A 326 -3.32 1.04 3.29
N LEU A 327 -4.41 0.61 3.92
CA LEU A 327 -4.58 0.72 5.37
C LEU A 327 -3.46 -0.01 6.12
N ALA A 328 -3.16 -1.26 5.73
CA ALA A 328 -2.09 -2.03 6.34
C ALA A 328 -0.71 -1.35 6.17
N GLY A 329 -0.40 -0.89 4.95
CA GLY A 329 0.85 -0.19 4.67
C GLY A 329 0.96 1.16 5.39
N ILE A 330 -0.13 1.91 5.50
CA ILE A 330 -0.20 3.16 6.27
C ILE A 330 0.01 2.88 7.76
N GLN A 331 -0.65 1.87 8.33
CA GLN A 331 -0.47 1.51 9.74
C GLN A 331 0.94 1.00 10.04
N TYR A 332 1.60 0.33 9.09
CA TYR A 332 3.03 0.03 9.18
C TYR A 332 3.85 1.33 9.20
N ALA A 333 3.67 2.23 8.23
CA ALA A 333 4.43 3.49 8.17
C ALA A 333 4.26 4.34 9.45
N LEU A 334 3.05 4.37 10.02
CA LEU A 334 2.75 5.02 11.30
C LEU A 334 3.35 4.30 12.53
N GLY A 335 3.72 3.03 12.39
CA GLY A 335 4.33 2.20 13.45
C GLY A 335 3.33 1.48 14.34
N ASP A 336 2.07 1.37 13.91
CA ASP A 336 1.03 0.64 14.63
C ASP A 336 1.06 -0.85 14.28
N LEU A 337 1.12 -1.18 12.99
CA LEU A 337 1.24 -2.56 12.53
C LEU A 337 2.68 -3.04 12.70
N ASP A 338 2.87 -4.06 13.54
CA ASP A 338 4.13 -4.76 13.68
C ASP A 338 4.30 -5.71 12.48
N ALA A 339 5.22 -5.38 11.59
CA ALA A 339 5.45 -6.09 10.34
C ALA A 339 6.96 -6.24 10.11
N ASP A 340 7.39 -7.44 9.78
CA ASP A 340 8.79 -7.77 9.53
C ASP A 340 9.30 -7.10 8.26
N ASP A 341 10.14 -6.08 8.42
CA ASP A 341 10.75 -5.31 7.35
C ASP A 341 12.16 -5.80 6.97
N THR A 342 12.53 -7.00 7.43
CA THR A 342 13.73 -7.71 6.95
C THR A 342 13.68 -7.83 5.43
N ALA A 343 14.74 -7.36 4.77
CA ALA A 343 14.81 -7.35 3.31
C ALA A 343 14.63 -8.77 2.74
N THR A 344 13.92 -8.89 1.62
CA THR A 344 13.59 -10.19 1.03
C THR A 344 14.85 -11.01 0.72
N SER A 345 15.95 -10.36 0.33
CA SER A 345 17.23 -11.04 0.05
C SER A 345 17.89 -11.67 1.29
N GLN A 346 17.45 -11.30 2.50
CA GLN A 346 17.97 -11.79 3.77
C GLN A 346 17.10 -12.92 4.36
N LEU A 347 16.00 -13.27 3.70
CA LEU A 347 15.15 -14.37 4.12
C LEU A 347 15.72 -15.71 3.66
N ASP A 348 15.75 -16.70 4.57
CA ASP A 348 16.16 -18.06 4.25
C ASP A 348 15.19 -18.72 3.23
N ILE A 349 13.90 -18.38 3.33
CA ILE A 349 12.83 -18.88 2.45
C ILE A 349 11.94 -17.72 2.07
N VAL A 350 11.69 -17.58 0.76
CA VAL A 350 10.74 -16.61 0.21
C VAL A 350 9.56 -17.38 -0.35
N ASP A 351 8.54 -17.57 0.48
CA ASP A 351 7.27 -18.14 0.02
C ASP A 351 6.55 -17.18 -0.92
N THR A 352 5.90 -17.75 -1.94
CA THR A 352 5.11 -16.97 -2.89
C THR A 352 3.73 -17.57 -3.07
N ALA A 353 2.72 -16.71 -3.19
CA ALA A 353 1.37 -17.11 -3.57
C ALA A 353 1.09 -16.58 -4.99
N PRO A 354 1.09 -17.45 -6.02
CA PRO A 354 0.86 -17.02 -7.40
C PRO A 354 -0.57 -16.50 -7.59
N ALA A 355 -0.77 -15.75 -8.67
CA ALA A 355 -2.12 -15.35 -9.05
C ALA A 355 -2.96 -16.60 -9.40
N PRO A 356 -4.26 -16.63 -9.06
CA PRO A 356 -5.14 -17.71 -9.46
C PRO A 356 -5.27 -17.77 -10.99
N ALA A 357 -5.96 -18.79 -11.51
CA ALA A 357 -6.41 -18.76 -12.89
C ALA A 357 -7.21 -17.47 -13.15
N GLN A 358 -7.08 -16.90 -14.36
CA GLN A 358 -7.83 -15.70 -14.71
C GLN A 358 -9.33 -16.01 -14.57
N PRO A 359 -10.11 -15.13 -13.90
CA PRO A 359 -11.55 -15.27 -13.87
C PRO A 359 -12.11 -15.31 -15.30
N ALA A 360 -13.09 -16.17 -15.55
CA ALA A 360 -13.82 -16.10 -16.82
C ALA A 360 -14.58 -14.76 -16.89
N GLU A 361 -14.51 -14.10 -18.05
CA GLU A 361 -15.20 -12.82 -18.31
C GLU A 361 -16.72 -12.91 -18.21
#